data_AF-A0A0E3IQC7-F1
#
_entry.id   AF-A0A0E3IQC7-F1
#
_cell.length_a   1.000
_cell.length_b   1.000
_cell.length_c   1.000
_cell.angle_alpha   90.00
_cell.angle_beta   90.00
_cell.angle_gamma   90.00
#
_symmetry.space_group_name_H-M   'P 1'
#
loop_
_entity.id
_entity.type
_entity.pdbx_description
1 polymer ?
#
loop_
_entity_poly.entity_id
_entity_poly.type
_entity_poly.pdbx_seq_one_letter_code
_entity_poly.pdbx_strand_id
1 'polypeptide(L)'
;GFASILNIFSLHFAGISSILSSINFMSSSKKIKIDFMKIISVSLFIWTIFVTTFLLILSLPVLASCLTMLIFDKLFNTSFFNSMGGGNPIMFQHLFWFFGHPEVYILILPAFGIISHSIMLMNGKEKMFGPLSMISAIFSIGLVGCLVWAHHMYIIGMDIDSRIYYMTATMIIAVPTGIKVYSWLLTLEGSKIKMNSLFLWIMNFIFMFTMGGLTGLILSNCIIDINLH
;
A
#
# COMPACT_ATOMS: atom_id res chain seq x y z
N GLY A 1 -23.88 -19.76 2.94
CA GLY A 1 -23.52 -21.09 3.47
C GLY A 1 -22.38 -21.01 4.46
N PHE A 2 -22.17 -22.08 5.24
CA PHE A 2 -21.20 -22.14 6.35
C PHE A 2 -19.75 -21.79 5.94
N ALA A 3 -19.30 -22.23 4.77
CA ALA A 3 -17.95 -21.93 4.26
C ALA A 3 -17.66 -20.42 4.15
N SER A 4 -18.63 -19.62 3.69
CA SER A 4 -18.47 -18.16 3.61
C SER A 4 -18.32 -17.52 4.99
N ILE A 5 -18.97 -18.06 6.02
CA ILE A 5 -18.88 -17.53 7.39
C ILE A 5 -17.50 -17.86 7.97
N LEU A 6 -17.01 -19.08 7.77
CA LEU A 6 -15.65 -19.47 8.18
C LEU A 6 -14.57 -18.61 7.52
N ASN A 7 -14.72 -18.27 6.22
CA ASN A 7 -13.79 -17.37 5.54
C ASN A 7 -13.81 -15.95 6.14
N ILE A 8 -14.96 -15.46 6.60
CA ILE A 8 -15.01 -14.16 7.26
C ILE A 8 -14.31 -14.22 8.63
N PHE A 9 -14.48 -15.30 9.39
CA PHE A 9 -13.77 -15.49 10.65
C PHE A 9 -12.25 -15.63 10.46
N SER A 10 -11.79 -16.35 9.43
CA SER A 10 -10.36 -16.46 9.16
C SER A 10 -9.71 -15.10 8.88
N LEU A 11 -10.39 -14.22 8.13
CA LEU A 11 -9.94 -12.84 7.91
C LEU A 11 -9.93 -12.00 9.20
N HIS A 12 -10.90 -12.18 10.10
CA HIS A 12 -10.85 -11.51 11.41
C HIS A 12 -9.63 -11.94 12.23
N PHE A 13 -9.33 -13.25 12.30
CA PHE A 13 -8.16 -13.74 13.04
C PHE A 13 -6.85 -13.24 12.43
N ALA A 14 -6.73 -13.22 11.09
CA ALA A 14 -5.59 -12.65 10.40
C ALA A 14 -5.45 -11.14 10.68
N GLY A 15 -6.57 -10.40 10.69
CA GLY A 15 -6.61 -8.98 11.02
C GLY A 15 -6.15 -8.70 12.45
N ILE A 16 -6.62 -9.46 13.44
CA ILE A 16 -6.20 -9.33 14.85
C ILE A 16 -4.68 -9.55 14.98
N SER A 17 -4.14 -10.60 14.34
CA SER A 17 -2.69 -10.86 14.34
C SER A 17 -1.89 -9.68 13.76
N SER A 18 -2.38 -9.11 12.66
CA SER A 18 -1.74 -8.00 11.96
C SER A 18 -1.78 -6.69 12.76
N ILE A 19 -2.88 -6.41 13.48
CA ILE A 19 -2.99 -5.24 14.37
C ILE A 19 -2.03 -5.40 15.56
N LEU A 20 -2.03 -6.56 16.23
CA LEU A 20 -1.16 -6.81 17.38
C LEU A 20 0.33 -6.71 17.02
N SER A 21 0.73 -7.29 15.89
CA SER A 21 2.10 -7.15 15.38
C SER A 21 2.43 -5.71 15.03
N SER A 22 1.51 -4.95 14.45
CA SER A 22 1.70 -3.54 14.13
C SER A 22 1.90 -2.67 15.37
N ILE A 23 1.14 -2.90 16.43
CA ILE A 23 1.30 -2.21 17.73
C ILE A 23 2.68 -2.54 18.31
N ASN A 24 3.11 -3.79 18.24
CA ASN A 24 4.45 -4.20 18.71
C ASN A 24 5.57 -3.47 17.96
N PHE A 25 5.53 -3.46 16.62
CA PHE A 25 6.52 -2.76 15.80
C PHE A 25 6.50 -1.24 16.03
N MET A 26 5.31 -0.62 16.16
CA MET A 26 5.15 0.81 16.43
C MET A 26 5.70 1.20 17.80
N SER A 27 5.53 0.35 18.82
CA SER A 27 6.13 0.60 20.15
C SER A 27 7.66 0.44 20.12
N SER A 28 8.16 -0.48 19.30
CA SER A 28 9.60 -0.75 19.16
C SER A 28 10.32 0.37 18.40
N SER A 29 9.71 0.90 17.34
CA SER A 29 10.29 2.01 16.56
C SER A 29 10.41 3.30 17.38
N LYS A 30 9.46 3.57 18.28
CA LYS A 30 9.49 4.74 19.19
C LYS A 30 10.66 4.73 20.17
N LYS A 31 11.29 3.58 20.43
CA LYS A 31 12.47 3.50 21.32
C LYS A 31 13.76 4.00 20.66
N ILE A 32 13.74 4.27 19.35
CA ILE A 32 14.85 4.95 18.66
C ILE A 32 14.81 6.41 19.10
N LYS A 33 15.85 6.89 19.82
CA LYS A 33 15.97 8.31 20.16
C LYS A 33 16.16 9.12 18.87
N ILE A 34 15.14 9.87 18.45
CA ILE A 34 15.17 10.66 17.20
C ILE A 34 15.76 12.04 17.50
N ASP A 35 17.04 12.22 17.19
CA ASP A 35 17.58 13.54 16.85
C ASP A 35 17.43 13.74 15.34
N PHE A 36 17.38 14.99 14.84
CA PHE A 36 17.21 15.27 13.40
C PHE A 36 18.29 14.59 12.54
N MET A 37 19.55 14.59 12.99
CA MET A 37 20.65 13.88 12.32
C MET A 37 20.47 12.36 12.29
N LYS A 38 19.70 11.79 13.22
CA LYS A 38 19.43 10.34 13.30
C LYS A 38 18.33 9.88 12.33
N ILE A 39 17.47 10.78 11.83
CA ILE A 39 16.38 10.42 10.89
C ILE A 39 16.95 9.78 9.61
N ILE A 40 18.01 10.39 9.07
CA ILE A 40 18.66 9.96 7.83
C ILE A 40 19.57 8.73 8.06
N SER A 41 19.99 8.47 9.31
CA SER A 41 20.79 7.28 9.63
C SER A 41 19.95 6.03 9.85
N VAL A 42 18.65 6.17 10.10
CA VAL A 42 17.75 5.01 10.19
C VAL A 42 17.60 4.37 8.82
N SER A 43 17.72 3.04 8.78
CA SER A 43 17.54 2.27 7.54
C SER A 43 16.18 2.56 6.90
N LEU A 44 16.17 2.71 5.57
CA LEU A 44 14.93 2.86 4.80
C LEU A 44 13.97 1.68 5.03
N PHE A 45 14.48 0.49 5.32
CA PHE A 45 13.64 -0.66 5.69
C PHE A 45 12.81 -0.38 6.95
N ILE A 46 13.42 0.23 7.99
CA ILE A 46 12.71 0.57 9.23
C ILE A 46 11.62 1.62 8.94
N TRP A 47 11.92 2.62 8.09
CA TRP A 47 10.91 3.59 7.65
C TRP A 47 9.74 2.94 6.90
N THR A 48 10.02 1.98 6.02
CA THR A 48 8.95 1.25 5.32
C THR A 48 8.10 0.41 6.25
N ILE A 49 8.70 -0.26 7.25
CA ILE A 49 7.95 -0.99 8.27
C ILE A 49 7.11 -0.04 9.13
N PHE A 50 7.66 1.12 9.51
CA PHE A 50 6.93 2.12 10.29
C PHE A 50 5.67 2.63 9.57
N VAL A 51 5.77 2.96 8.27
CA VAL A 51 4.58 3.38 7.51
C VAL A 51 3.61 2.21 7.30
N THR A 52 4.12 0.99 7.07
CA THR A 52 3.29 -0.22 6.93
C THR A 52 2.46 -0.48 8.17
N THR A 53 3.03 -0.36 9.37
CA THR A 53 2.33 -0.61 10.63
C THR A 53 1.32 0.49 10.94
N PHE A 54 1.62 1.73 10.55
CA PHE A 54 0.64 2.83 10.58
C PHE A 54 -0.57 2.51 9.70
N LEU A 55 -0.35 2.10 8.44
CA LEU A 55 -1.42 1.74 7.51
C LEU A 55 -2.27 0.59 8.04
N LEU A 56 -1.66 -0.46 8.58
CA LEU A 56 -2.36 -1.61 9.15
C LEU A 56 -3.29 -1.22 10.31
N ILE A 57 -2.80 -0.38 11.23
CA ILE A 57 -3.62 0.12 12.36
C ILE A 57 -4.78 0.99 11.87
N LEU A 58 -4.58 1.75 10.80
CA LEU A 58 -5.60 2.63 10.22
C LEU A 58 -6.67 1.85 9.44
N SER A 59 -6.26 0.91 8.58
CA SER A 59 -7.15 0.32 7.57
C SER A 59 -7.86 -0.96 8.03
N LEU A 60 -7.21 -1.80 8.85
CA LEU A 60 -7.80 -3.08 9.28
C LEU A 60 -9.07 -2.95 10.12
N PRO A 61 -9.24 -1.93 11.00
CA PRO A 61 -10.50 -1.74 11.71
C PRO A 61 -11.69 -1.53 10.77
N VAL A 62 -11.48 -0.87 9.62
CA VAL A 62 -12.52 -0.67 8.61
C VAL A 62 -12.93 -1.99 7.98
N LEU A 63 -11.96 -2.83 7.59
CA LEU A 63 -12.26 -4.19 7.11
C LEU A 63 -13.01 -5.02 8.16
N ALA A 64 -12.54 -5.03 9.41
CA ALA A 64 -13.18 -5.78 10.49
C ALA A 64 -14.64 -5.34 10.70
N SER A 65 -14.91 -4.03 10.64
CA SER A 65 -16.29 -3.51 10.70
C SER A 65 -17.15 -3.99 9.52
N CYS A 66 -16.61 -3.93 8.29
CA CYS A 66 -17.26 -4.37 7.07
C CYS A 66 -17.64 -5.85 7.12
N LEU A 67 -16.68 -6.69 7.54
CA LEU A 67 -16.84 -8.12 7.70
C LEU A 67 -17.82 -8.48 8.82
N THR A 68 -17.82 -7.73 9.92
CA THR A 68 -18.80 -7.91 11.01
C THR A 68 -20.21 -7.58 10.53
N MET A 69 -20.42 -6.45 9.83
CA MET A 69 -21.72 -6.12 9.23
C MET A 69 -22.19 -7.22 8.27
N LEU A 70 -21.28 -7.80 7.48
CA LEU A 70 -21.60 -8.89 6.57
C LEU A 70 -21.99 -10.19 7.30
N ILE A 71 -21.38 -10.48 8.46
CA ILE A 71 -21.82 -11.58 9.34
C ILE A 71 -23.24 -11.31 9.84
N PHE A 72 -23.55 -10.09 10.25
CA PHE A 72 -24.87 -9.73 10.77
C PHE A 72 -25.96 -9.87 9.71
N ASP A 73 -25.69 -9.45 8.47
CA ASP A 73 -26.63 -9.66 7.36
C ASP A 73 -26.86 -11.14 7.06
N LYS A 74 -25.86 -12.00 7.30
CA LYS A 74 -25.94 -13.44 7.03
C LYS A 74 -26.56 -14.26 8.16
N LEU A 75 -26.41 -13.83 9.42
CA LEU A 75 -26.75 -14.65 10.60
C LEU A 75 -27.80 -14.03 11.51
N PHE A 76 -27.92 -12.70 11.53
CA PHE A 76 -28.74 -11.97 12.50
C PHE A 76 -29.86 -11.15 11.86
N ASN A 77 -30.18 -11.44 10.58
CA ASN A 77 -31.27 -10.79 9.81
C ASN A 77 -31.18 -9.25 9.76
N THR A 78 -29.98 -8.69 9.83
CA THR A 78 -29.78 -7.26 9.51
C THR A 78 -29.74 -7.04 8.00
N SER A 79 -29.74 -5.78 7.58
CA SER A 79 -29.76 -5.38 6.17
C SER A 79 -28.81 -4.22 5.88
N PHE A 80 -27.55 -4.30 6.31
CA PHE A 80 -26.53 -3.28 6.00
C PHE A 80 -26.27 -3.17 4.49
N PHE A 81 -26.13 -4.30 3.81
CA PHE A 81 -25.78 -4.39 2.38
C PHE A 81 -26.91 -4.95 1.51
N ASN A 82 -27.97 -5.50 2.11
CA ASN A 82 -29.11 -6.07 1.38
C ASN A 82 -30.13 -4.99 0.98
N SER A 83 -30.27 -4.73 -0.32
CA SER A 83 -31.19 -3.71 -0.85
C SER A 83 -32.67 -4.00 -0.55
N MET A 84 -33.07 -5.27 -0.43
CA MET A 84 -34.45 -5.63 -0.07
C MET A 84 -34.84 -5.15 1.34
N GLY A 85 -33.85 -5.00 2.23
CA GLY A 85 -34.02 -4.47 3.58
C GLY A 85 -33.58 -3.01 3.74
N GLY A 86 -33.39 -2.27 2.64
CA GLY A 86 -32.96 -0.87 2.65
C GLY A 86 -31.44 -0.62 2.74
N GLY A 87 -30.62 -1.68 2.73
CA GLY A 87 -29.16 -1.59 2.70
C GLY A 87 -28.59 -1.20 1.34
N ASN A 88 -27.28 -0.96 1.30
CA ASN A 88 -26.59 -0.58 0.06
C ASN A 88 -25.33 -1.43 -0.18
N PRO A 89 -25.29 -2.28 -1.23
CA PRO A 89 -24.09 -3.04 -1.60
C PRO A 89 -22.86 -2.17 -1.93
N ILE A 90 -23.05 -0.94 -2.40
CA ILE A 90 -21.95 -0.01 -2.70
C ILE A 90 -21.22 0.42 -1.42
N MET A 91 -21.91 0.44 -0.28
CA MET A 91 -21.28 0.69 1.03
C MET A 91 -20.23 -0.39 1.34
N PHE A 92 -20.52 -1.67 1.02
CA PHE A 92 -19.54 -2.74 1.18
C PHE A 92 -18.28 -2.46 0.35
N GLN A 93 -18.45 -2.04 -0.90
CA GLN A 93 -17.33 -1.76 -1.79
C GLN A 93 -16.45 -0.62 -1.27
N HIS A 94 -17.04 0.49 -0.78
CA HIS A 94 -16.25 1.57 -0.20
C HIS A 94 -15.46 1.12 1.02
N LEU A 95 -16.09 0.38 1.95
CA LEU A 95 -15.42 -0.10 3.16
C LEU A 95 -14.32 -1.12 2.84
N PHE A 96 -14.60 -2.03 1.90
CA PHE A 96 -13.64 -3.04 1.48
C PHE A 96 -12.44 -2.39 0.78
N TRP A 97 -12.67 -1.50 -0.20
CA TRP A 97 -11.57 -0.87 -0.93
C TRP A 97 -10.81 0.16 -0.09
N PHE A 98 -11.46 0.83 0.86
CA PHE A 98 -10.75 1.67 1.84
C PHE A 98 -9.69 0.89 2.59
N PHE A 99 -9.90 -0.42 2.81
CA PHE A 99 -8.86 -1.33 3.28
C PHE A 99 -7.96 -1.84 2.15
N GLY A 100 -8.55 -2.34 1.05
CA GLY A 100 -7.85 -3.09 0.02
C GLY A 100 -6.78 -2.26 -0.70
N HIS A 101 -7.00 -0.96 -0.88
CA HIS A 101 -5.99 -0.13 -1.51
C HIS A 101 -4.78 0.16 -0.60
N PRO A 102 -4.95 0.55 0.68
CA PRO A 102 -3.84 0.52 1.64
C PRO A 102 -3.14 -0.85 1.76
N GLU A 103 -3.86 -1.97 1.65
CA GLU A 103 -3.28 -3.31 1.72
C GLU A 103 -2.21 -3.55 0.65
N VAL A 104 -2.44 -3.13 -0.60
CA VAL A 104 -1.40 -3.28 -1.63
C VAL A 104 -0.14 -2.46 -1.32
N TYR A 105 -0.27 -1.33 -0.61
CA TYR A 105 0.89 -0.57 -0.12
C TYR A 105 1.58 -1.22 1.08
N ILE A 106 0.80 -1.83 1.98
CA ILE A 106 1.33 -2.64 3.09
C ILE A 106 2.23 -3.77 2.55
N LEU A 107 1.88 -4.37 1.41
CA LEU A 107 2.68 -5.41 0.77
C LEU A 107 3.94 -4.86 0.09
N ILE A 108 3.84 -3.74 -0.65
CA ILE A 108 4.96 -3.26 -1.46
C ILE A 108 5.99 -2.41 -0.68
N LEU A 109 5.58 -1.69 0.37
CA LEU A 109 6.48 -0.81 1.11
C LEU A 109 7.66 -1.57 1.74
N PRO A 110 7.47 -2.71 2.46
CA PRO A 110 8.59 -3.49 2.98
C PRO A 110 9.50 -4.02 1.87
N ALA A 111 8.93 -4.44 0.73
CA ALA A 111 9.71 -4.89 -0.43
C ALA A 111 10.61 -3.77 -0.95
N PHE A 112 10.13 -2.52 -1.01
CA PHE A 112 10.97 -1.37 -1.34
C PHE A 112 12.11 -1.14 -0.34
N GLY A 113 11.86 -1.39 0.95
CA GLY A 113 12.89 -1.33 1.98
C GLY A 113 13.99 -2.37 1.74
N ILE A 114 13.59 -3.61 1.42
CA ILE A 114 14.50 -4.71 1.07
C ILE A 114 15.33 -4.36 -0.17
N ILE A 115 14.70 -3.92 -1.26
CA ILE A 115 15.39 -3.51 -2.49
C ILE A 115 16.43 -2.44 -2.21
N SER A 116 16.07 -1.42 -1.43
CA SER A 116 16.99 -0.34 -1.06
C SER A 116 18.20 -0.88 -0.28
N HIS A 117 17.96 -1.77 0.67
CA HIS A 117 19.04 -2.39 1.45
C HIS A 117 19.93 -3.30 0.59
N SER A 118 19.36 -4.09 -0.32
CA SER A 118 20.10 -4.96 -1.23
C SER A 118 20.97 -4.18 -2.20
N ILE A 119 20.50 -3.05 -2.72
CA ILE A 119 21.30 -2.16 -3.58
C ILE A 119 22.49 -1.57 -2.81
N MET A 120 22.27 -1.12 -1.58
CA MET A 120 23.35 -0.63 -0.71
C MET A 120 24.40 -1.71 -0.46
N LEU A 121 23.96 -2.94 -0.13
CA LEU A 121 24.84 -4.08 0.10
C LEU A 121 25.74 -4.37 -1.10
N MET A 122 25.19 -4.29 -2.31
CA MET A 122 25.93 -4.60 -3.53
C MET A 122 26.93 -3.52 -3.93
N ASN A 123 26.63 -2.25 -3.66
CA ASN A 123 27.48 -1.13 -4.03
C ASN A 123 28.45 -0.70 -2.92
N GLY A 124 28.27 -1.18 -1.69
CA GLY A 124 29.04 -0.76 -0.53
C GLY A 124 28.78 0.69 -0.09
N LYS A 125 27.72 1.33 -0.63
CA LYS A 125 27.33 2.70 -0.25
C LYS A 125 26.57 2.66 1.08
N GLU A 126 26.89 3.58 1.99
CA GLU A 126 26.21 3.68 3.29
C GLU A 126 24.76 4.14 3.18
N LYS A 127 24.40 4.85 2.11
CA LYS A 127 23.07 5.41 1.88
C LYS A 127 22.69 5.35 0.42
N MET A 128 21.38 5.28 0.19
CA MET A 128 20.77 5.49 -1.12
C MET A 128 20.93 6.95 -1.57
N PHE A 129 20.94 7.16 -2.88
CA PHE A 129 20.84 8.49 -3.47
C PHE A 129 19.55 9.18 -3.00
N GLY A 130 19.68 10.40 -2.46
CA GLY A 130 18.56 11.16 -1.92
C GLY A 130 17.86 10.48 -0.74
N PRO A 131 18.51 10.30 0.42
CA PRO A 131 17.89 9.58 1.54
C PRO A 131 16.65 10.32 2.11
N LEU A 132 16.65 11.66 2.09
CA LEU A 132 15.48 12.47 2.49
C LEU A 132 14.33 12.37 1.48
N SER A 133 14.63 12.36 0.17
CA SER A 133 13.60 12.18 -0.87
C SER A 133 13.01 10.77 -0.82
N MET A 134 13.82 9.74 -0.52
CA MET A 134 13.34 8.37 -0.29
C MET A 134 12.41 8.27 0.92
N ILE A 135 12.75 8.91 2.04
CA ILE A 135 11.90 8.92 3.24
C ILE A 135 10.58 9.65 2.96
N SER A 136 10.64 10.86 2.38
CA SER A 136 9.42 11.62 2.03
C SER A 136 8.55 10.87 1.01
N ALA A 137 9.15 10.17 0.05
CA ALA A 137 8.41 9.31 -0.87
C ALA A 137 7.69 8.15 -0.16
N ILE A 138 8.33 7.50 0.82
CA ILE A 138 7.70 6.44 1.63
C ILE A 138 6.46 6.98 2.36
N PHE A 139 6.58 8.15 3.01
CA PHE A 139 5.44 8.78 3.68
C PHE A 139 4.35 9.22 2.71
N SER A 140 4.73 9.81 1.57
CA SER A 140 3.78 10.24 0.54
C SER A 140 2.98 9.08 -0.04
N ILE A 141 3.63 7.94 -0.32
CA ILE A 141 2.94 6.74 -0.80
C ILE A 141 1.94 6.25 0.24
N GLY A 142 2.34 6.19 1.52
CA GLY A 142 1.44 5.76 2.60
C GLY A 142 0.23 6.69 2.76
N LEU A 143 0.46 8.00 2.86
CA LEU A 143 -0.62 8.97 3.08
C LEU A 143 -1.57 9.07 1.90
N VAL A 144 -1.06 9.24 0.68
CA VAL A 144 -1.90 9.35 -0.53
C VAL A 144 -2.58 8.01 -0.81
N GLY A 145 -1.96 6.89 -0.48
CA GLY A 145 -2.57 5.57 -0.61
C GLY A 145 -3.86 5.38 0.19
N CYS A 146 -4.04 6.10 1.29
CA CYS A 146 -5.31 6.10 2.03
C CYS A 146 -6.41 6.94 1.38
N LEU A 147 -6.10 7.73 0.36
CA LEU A 147 -7.02 8.71 -0.24
C LEU A 147 -7.54 8.30 -1.61
N VAL A 148 -7.09 7.16 -2.15
CA VAL A 148 -7.32 6.81 -3.57
C VAL A 148 -8.19 5.56 -3.79
N TRP A 149 -8.74 4.98 -2.73
CA TRP A 149 -9.38 3.65 -2.79
C TRP A 149 -10.48 3.51 -3.83
N ALA A 150 -11.23 4.59 -4.12
CA ALA A 150 -12.39 4.51 -5.00
C ALA A 150 -12.03 4.42 -6.48
N HIS A 151 -10.74 4.44 -6.87
CA HIS A 151 -10.38 4.07 -8.25
C HIS A 151 -10.75 2.62 -8.59
N HIS A 152 -10.91 1.75 -7.59
CA HIS A 152 -11.42 0.39 -7.79
C HIS A 152 -12.93 0.34 -8.04
N MET A 153 -13.57 1.51 -8.13
CA MET A 153 -15.02 1.66 -8.14
C MET A 153 -15.47 2.59 -9.29
N TYR A 154 -14.65 2.87 -10.30
CA TYR A 154 -15.02 3.87 -11.33
C TYR A 154 -16.34 3.56 -12.06
N ILE A 155 -16.68 2.28 -12.21
CA ILE A 155 -17.88 1.83 -12.94
C ILE A 155 -19.15 1.74 -12.10
N ILE A 156 -19.12 2.08 -10.80
CA ILE A 156 -20.31 1.98 -9.93
C ILE A 156 -21.33 3.12 -10.13
N GLY A 157 -21.02 4.08 -11.00
CA GLY A 157 -21.84 5.28 -11.21
C GLY A 157 -21.54 6.44 -10.26
N MET A 158 -20.31 6.59 -9.76
CA MET A 158 -19.88 7.80 -9.05
C MET A 158 -20.08 9.06 -9.90
N ASP A 159 -20.25 10.21 -9.26
CA ASP A 159 -20.31 11.51 -9.94
C ASP A 159 -18.96 11.85 -10.62
N ILE A 160 -19.03 12.75 -11.60
CA ILE A 160 -17.88 13.09 -12.45
C ILE A 160 -16.74 13.70 -11.61
N ASP A 161 -17.06 14.56 -10.65
CA ASP A 161 -16.08 15.27 -9.84
C ASP A 161 -15.32 14.30 -8.93
N SER A 162 -16.03 13.36 -8.30
CA SER A 162 -15.42 12.26 -7.53
C SER A 162 -14.47 11.42 -8.40
N ARG A 163 -14.90 11.01 -9.61
CA ARG A 163 -14.02 10.23 -10.50
C ARG A 163 -12.76 11.00 -10.92
N ILE A 164 -12.89 12.29 -11.20
CA ILE A 164 -11.74 13.15 -11.55
C ILE A 164 -10.81 13.31 -10.33
N TYR A 165 -11.36 13.51 -9.13
CA TYR A 165 -10.58 13.54 -7.90
C TYR A 165 -9.77 12.25 -7.71
N TYR A 166 -10.43 11.09 -7.74
CA TYR A 166 -9.74 9.81 -7.54
C TYR A 166 -8.73 9.50 -8.64
N MET A 167 -9.01 9.89 -9.89
CA MET A 167 -8.04 9.78 -11.00
C MET A 167 -6.78 10.61 -10.72
N THR A 168 -6.95 11.90 -10.44
CA THR A 168 -5.82 12.81 -10.21
C THR A 168 -5.02 12.39 -8.98
N ALA A 169 -5.69 12.06 -7.86
CA ALA A 169 -5.03 11.60 -6.64
C ALA A 169 -4.25 10.29 -6.86
N THR A 170 -4.79 9.34 -7.64
CA THR A 170 -4.10 8.07 -7.96
C THR A 170 -2.87 8.31 -8.82
N MET A 171 -2.98 9.18 -9.85
CA MET A 171 -1.85 9.52 -10.72
C MET A 171 -0.70 10.19 -9.95
N ILE A 172 -1.02 11.01 -8.93
CA ILE A 172 0.00 11.67 -8.09
C ILE A 172 0.93 10.65 -7.41
N ILE A 173 0.46 9.44 -7.09
CA ILE A 173 1.28 8.38 -6.45
C ILE A 173 2.47 7.95 -7.33
N ALA A 174 2.39 8.13 -8.65
CA ALA A 174 3.50 7.84 -9.54
C ALA A 174 4.72 8.73 -9.27
N VAL A 175 4.55 9.95 -8.74
CA VAL A 175 5.65 10.86 -8.43
C VAL A 175 6.56 10.30 -7.32
N PRO A 176 6.09 10.03 -6.09
CA PRO A 176 6.95 9.45 -5.05
C PRO A 176 7.45 8.05 -5.41
N THR A 177 6.68 7.28 -6.17
CA THR A 177 7.13 5.97 -6.67
C THR A 177 8.30 6.13 -7.66
N GLY A 178 8.20 7.07 -8.60
CA GLY A 178 9.25 7.42 -9.55
C GLY A 178 10.52 7.92 -8.87
N ILE A 179 10.40 8.75 -7.82
CA ILE A 179 11.55 9.18 -6.99
C ILE A 179 12.31 7.96 -6.48
N LYS A 180 11.62 6.92 -5.99
CA LYS A 180 12.27 5.71 -5.46
C LYS A 180 12.98 4.92 -6.54
N VAL A 181 12.33 4.70 -7.68
CA VAL A 181 12.92 4.02 -8.83
C VAL A 181 14.17 4.75 -9.31
N TYR A 182 14.10 6.07 -9.44
CA TYR A 182 15.22 6.87 -9.89
C TYR A 182 16.38 6.87 -8.87
N SER A 183 16.07 6.97 -7.58
CA SER A 183 17.05 6.82 -6.50
C SER A 183 17.73 5.44 -6.51
N TRP A 184 17.02 4.35 -6.83
CA TRP A 184 17.64 3.03 -7.00
C TRP A 184 18.64 3.02 -8.14
N LEU A 185 18.25 3.52 -9.32
CA LEU A 185 19.09 3.57 -10.51
C LEU A 185 20.34 4.44 -10.30
N LEU A 186 20.19 5.64 -9.77
CA LEU A 186 21.33 6.53 -9.45
C LEU A 186 22.25 5.95 -8.37
N THR A 187 21.72 5.14 -7.46
CA THR A 187 22.57 4.46 -6.48
C THR A 187 23.42 3.38 -7.14
N LEU A 188 22.89 2.69 -8.16
CA LEU A 188 23.59 1.71 -8.99
C LEU A 188 24.57 2.33 -10.00
N GLU A 189 24.41 3.61 -10.33
CA GLU A 189 25.30 4.29 -11.25
C GLU A 189 26.73 4.40 -10.69
N GLY A 190 27.71 4.15 -11.57
CA GLY A 190 29.14 4.30 -11.29
C GLY A 190 29.77 3.21 -10.42
N SER A 191 29.02 2.17 -10.00
CA SER A 191 29.58 1.05 -9.23
C SER A 191 30.01 -0.12 -10.11
N LYS A 192 31.12 -0.77 -9.73
CA LYS A 192 31.57 -2.03 -10.36
C LYS A 192 30.80 -3.20 -9.74
N ILE A 193 29.58 -3.44 -10.25
CA ILE A 193 28.71 -4.49 -9.73
C ILE A 193 29.06 -5.83 -10.37
N LYS A 194 29.19 -6.88 -9.53
CA LYS A 194 29.30 -8.25 -10.03
C LYS A 194 27.92 -8.77 -10.43
N MET A 195 27.82 -9.34 -11.63
CA MET A 195 26.61 -9.99 -12.12
C MET A 195 26.32 -11.27 -11.32
N ASN A 196 25.53 -11.16 -10.26
CA ASN A 196 25.10 -12.29 -9.43
C ASN A 196 23.56 -12.41 -9.40
N SER A 197 23.04 -13.44 -8.73
CA SER A 197 21.60 -13.67 -8.61
C SER A 197 20.85 -12.49 -7.98
N LEU A 198 21.46 -11.84 -6.97
CA LEU A 198 20.89 -10.67 -6.32
C LEU A 198 20.76 -9.48 -7.27
N PHE A 199 21.79 -9.19 -8.07
CA PHE A 199 21.72 -8.14 -9.09
C PHE A 199 20.63 -8.39 -10.12
N LEU A 200 20.57 -9.62 -10.65
CA LEU A 200 19.53 -10.01 -11.60
C LEU A 200 18.13 -9.82 -11.02
N TRP A 201 17.93 -10.22 -9.77
CA TRP A 201 16.63 -10.07 -9.11
C TRP A 201 16.25 -8.61 -8.89
N ILE A 202 17.18 -7.76 -8.46
CA ILE A 202 16.93 -6.31 -8.27
C ILE A 202 16.63 -5.63 -9.61
N MET A 203 17.42 -5.91 -10.65
CA MET A 203 17.17 -5.31 -11.96
C MET A 203 15.83 -5.76 -12.55
N ASN A 204 15.48 -7.04 -12.41
CA ASN A 204 14.18 -7.56 -12.80
C ASN A 204 13.04 -6.94 -11.98
N PHE A 205 13.23 -6.77 -10.67
CA PHE A 205 12.26 -6.07 -9.83
C PHE A 205 12.03 -4.66 -10.35
N ILE A 206 13.09 -3.87 -10.55
CA ILE A 206 12.97 -2.48 -11.02
C ILE A 206 12.26 -2.44 -12.38
N PHE A 207 12.62 -3.31 -13.31
CA PHE A 207 11.99 -3.38 -14.63
C PHE A 207 10.52 -3.80 -14.59
N MET A 208 10.19 -4.91 -13.94
CA MET A 208 8.81 -5.41 -13.88
C MET A 208 7.92 -4.48 -13.08
N PHE A 209 8.43 -3.92 -11.98
CA PHE A 209 7.70 -2.96 -11.16
C PHE A 209 7.41 -1.67 -11.93
N THR A 210 8.37 -1.16 -12.72
CA THR A 210 8.13 0.04 -13.55
C THR A 210 7.13 -0.24 -14.68
N MET A 211 7.22 -1.38 -15.36
CA MET A 211 6.23 -1.77 -16.38
C MET A 211 4.82 -1.90 -15.80
N GLY A 212 4.68 -2.59 -14.65
CA GLY A 212 3.39 -2.69 -13.95
C GLY A 212 2.88 -1.34 -13.44
N GLY A 213 3.77 -0.44 -13.01
CA GLY A 213 3.39 0.91 -12.61
C GLY A 213 2.88 1.77 -13.78
N LEU A 214 3.47 1.61 -14.98
CA LEU A 214 3.01 2.31 -16.18
C LEU A 214 1.64 1.82 -16.65
N THR A 215 1.36 0.52 -16.59
CA THR A 215 0.01 0.01 -16.89
C THR A 215 -1.00 0.45 -15.82
N GLY A 216 -0.59 0.50 -14.55
CA GLY A 216 -1.40 1.06 -13.46
C GLY A 216 -1.76 2.53 -13.67
N LEU A 217 -0.86 3.34 -14.25
CA LEU A 217 -1.16 4.72 -14.62
C LEU A 217 -2.23 4.82 -15.70
N ILE A 218 -2.24 3.88 -16.67
CA ILE A 218 -3.30 3.81 -17.68
C ILE A 218 -4.64 3.49 -17.00
N LEU A 219 -4.68 2.49 -16.12
CA LEU A 219 -5.88 2.10 -15.36
C LEU A 219 -6.35 3.17 -14.37
N SER A 220 -5.45 4.03 -13.90
CA SER A 220 -5.84 5.14 -13.01
C SER A 220 -6.76 6.16 -13.70
N ASN A 221 -6.79 6.19 -15.04
CA ASN A 221 -7.63 7.07 -15.83
C ASN A 221 -9.08 6.57 -15.87
N CYS A 222 -9.98 7.28 -15.21
CA CYS A 222 -11.38 6.90 -15.10
C CYS A 222 -12.15 6.83 -16.43
N ILE A 223 -11.66 7.49 -17.50
CA ILE A 223 -12.26 7.42 -18.84
C ILE A 223 -11.85 6.11 -19.53
N ILE A 224 -10.58 5.74 -19.41
CA ILE A 224 -10.04 4.50 -20.00
C ILE A 224 -10.58 3.29 -19.24
N ASP A 225 -10.63 3.39 -17.91
CA ASP A 225 -11.04 2.29 -17.03
C ASP A 225 -12.49 1.84 -17.28
N ILE A 226 -13.37 2.67 -17.85
CA ILE A 226 -14.71 2.25 -18.30
C ILE A 226 -14.65 1.00 -19.18
N ASN A 227 -13.61 0.87 -20.01
CA ASN A 227 -13.43 -0.26 -20.92
C ASN A 227 -12.48 -1.34 -20.38
N LEU A 228 -11.69 -1.04 -19.34
CA LEU A 228 -10.60 -1.90 -18.85
C LEU A 228 -10.77 -2.41 -17.41
N HIS A 229 -11.86 -2.03 -16.73
CA HIS A 229 -12.12 -2.33 -15.32
C HIS A 229 -12.03 -3.82 -14.97
#